data_AF-A0A350UR18-F1
#
_entry.id   AF-A0A350UR18-F1
#
_cell.length_a   1.000
_cell.length_b   1.000
_cell.length_c   1.000
_cell.angle_alpha   90.00
_cell.angle_beta   90.00
_cell.angle_gamma   90.00
#
_symmetry.space_group_name_H-M   'P 1'
#
loop_
_entity.id
_entity.type
_entity.pdbx_description
1 polymer ?
#
loop_
_entity_poly.entity_id
_entity_poly.type
_entity_poly.pdbx_seq_one_letter_code
_entity_poly.pdbx_strand_id
1 'polypeptide(L)'
;MRIIVGGQARKVGKTTVVCRLLRGFPDIAWTAVKISGHDHGLPPGAWALDSETRSGAANDTQRYLAAGATHALWLRGHLESALPALRERLARSPHWIVESTQAAQWLDHDFSILVVDDKIDEMKASARDFRAQITLNAADPHLIERVVGYW
;
A
#
# COMPACT_ATOMS: atom_id res chain seq x y z
N MET A 1 -6.20 0.46 12.69
CA MET A 1 -6.75 0.25 11.34
C MET A 1 -5.65 -0.16 10.38
N ARG A 2 -5.85 -1.26 9.68
CA ARG A 2 -4.84 -1.97 8.91
C ARG A 2 -5.38 -2.26 7.51
N ILE A 3 -4.86 -1.54 6.52
CA ILE A 3 -5.42 -1.55 5.16
C ILE A 3 -4.39 -2.11 4.18
N ILE A 4 -4.81 -3.03 3.32
CA ILE A 4 -4.04 -3.43 2.14
C ILE A 4 -4.64 -2.80 0.89
N VAL A 5 -3.81 -2.12 0.08
CA VAL A 5 -4.21 -1.60 -1.22
C VAL A 5 -3.49 -2.38 -2.32
N GLY A 6 -4.21 -3.31 -2.91
CA GLY A 6 -3.82 -4.06 -4.10
C GLY A 6 -4.29 -3.38 -5.37
N GLY A 7 -3.93 -3.94 -6.52
CA GLY A 7 -4.40 -3.43 -7.80
C GLY A 7 -4.17 -4.41 -8.92
N GLN A 8 -5.08 -4.38 -9.91
CA GLN A 8 -5.13 -5.36 -10.98
C GLN A 8 -3.85 -5.39 -11.84
N ALA A 9 -3.23 -4.22 -12.01
CA ALA A 9 -2.07 -4.03 -12.86
C ALA A 9 -1.07 -3.00 -12.28
N ARG A 10 0.02 -2.77 -13.03
CA ARG A 10 0.88 -1.60 -12.80
C ARG A 10 0.12 -0.32 -13.18
N LYS A 11 0.48 0.81 -12.56
CA LYS A 11 -0.04 2.15 -12.90
C LYS A 11 -1.57 2.34 -12.83
N VAL A 12 -2.32 1.38 -12.29
CA VAL A 12 -3.78 1.47 -12.01
C VAL A 12 -4.18 2.51 -10.94
N GLY A 13 -3.24 3.28 -10.38
CA GLY A 13 -3.56 4.34 -9.42
C GLY A 13 -3.63 3.93 -7.94
N LYS A 14 -3.03 2.79 -7.55
CA LYS A 14 -2.90 2.39 -6.13
C LYS A 14 -2.36 3.49 -5.23
N THR A 15 -1.26 4.13 -5.63
CA THR A 15 -0.69 5.23 -4.84
C THR A 15 -1.65 6.40 -4.72
N THR A 16 -2.43 6.69 -5.76
CA THR A 16 -3.47 7.73 -5.69
C THR A 16 -4.50 7.38 -4.62
N VAL A 17 -4.96 6.13 -4.57
CA VAL A 17 -5.89 5.64 -3.53
C VAL A 17 -5.28 5.77 -2.14
N VAL A 18 -4.04 5.31 -1.92
CA VAL A 18 -3.34 5.46 -0.63
C VAL A 18 -3.26 6.94 -0.22
N CYS A 19 -2.79 7.82 -1.10
CA CYS A 19 -2.69 9.25 -0.80
C CYS A 19 -4.05 9.90 -0.51
N ARG A 20 -5.12 9.48 -1.19
CA ARG A 20 -6.48 9.98 -0.91
C ARG A 20 -6.98 9.54 0.46
N LEU A 21 -6.71 8.29 0.85
CA LEU A 21 -7.07 7.79 2.19
C LEU A 21 -6.31 8.51 3.30
N LEU A 22 -5.00 8.71 3.13
CA LEU A 22 -4.18 9.47 4.09
C LEU A 22 -4.73 10.88 4.29
N ARG A 23 -5.07 11.60 3.21
CA ARG A 23 -5.66 12.94 3.29
C ARG A 23 -7.07 12.97 3.85
N GLY A 24 -7.86 11.92 3.60
CA GLY A 24 -9.23 11.82 4.09
C GLY A 24 -9.32 11.58 5.59
N PHE A 25 -8.24 11.09 6.21
CA PHE A 25 -8.19 10.76 7.63
C PHE A 25 -6.93 11.32 8.30
N PRO A 26 -6.80 12.67 8.35
CA PRO A 26 -5.58 13.34 8.78
C PRO A 26 -5.27 13.18 10.27
N ASP A 27 -6.28 12.88 11.10
CA ASP A 27 -6.12 12.73 12.55
C ASP A 27 -5.55 11.36 12.96
N ILE A 28 -5.36 10.44 12.00
CA ILE A 28 -4.71 9.16 12.26
C ILE A 28 -3.21 9.27 12.03
N ALA A 29 -2.45 8.77 13.01
CA ALA A 29 -1.02 8.54 12.90
C ALA A 29 -0.70 7.34 11.98
N TRP A 30 -0.72 7.58 10.67
CA TRP A 30 -0.55 6.54 9.65
C TRP A 30 0.92 6.14 9.44
N THR A 31 1.18 4.83 9.46
CA THR A 31 2.37 4.26 8.80
C THR A 31 2.00 3.73 7.41
N ALA A 32 2.48 4.38 6.35
CA ALA A 32 2.27 3.95 4.97
C ALA A 32 3.47 3.15 4.46
N VAL A 33 3.24 2.02 3.80
CA VAL A 33 4.30 1.15 3.28
C VAL A 33 4.08 0.87 1.80
N LYS A 34 5.10 1.12 0.99
CA LYS A 34 5.18 0.60 -0.38
C LYS A 34 5.96 -0.71 -0.36
N ILE A 35 5.41 -1.78 -0.93
CA ILE A 35 6.19 -3.01 -1.19
C ILE A 35 6.38 -3.16 -2.71
N SER A 36 7.63 -3.27 -3.15
CA SER A 36 7.97 -3.66 -4.52
C SER A 36 8.72 -5.00 -4.51
N GLY A 37 8.15 -6.01 -5.18
CA GLY A 37 8.82 -7.31 -5.35
C GLY A 37 9.98 -7.30 -6.34
N HIS A 38 10.48 -6.12 -6.72
CA HIS A 38 11.71 -6.03 -7.53
C HIS A 38 12.87 -5.86 -6.56
N ASP A 39 13.99 -6.46 -6.92
CA ASP A 39 15.29 -6.39 -6.25
C ASP A 39 15.91 -4.99 -6.29
N HIS A 40 15.64 -4.17 -7.32
CA HIS A 40 16.14 -2.79 -7.43
C HIS A 40 17.67 -2.67 -7.23
N GLY A 41 18.42 -3.64 -7.76
CA GLY A 41 19.88 -3.70 -7.64
C GLY A 41 20.38 -4.33 -6.33
N LEU A 42 19.49 -4.86 -5.48
CA LEU A 42 19.89 -5.68 -4.35
C LEU A 42 20.41 -7.05 -4.83
N PRO A 43 21.37 -7.66 -4.11
CA PRO A 43 21.79 -9.03 -4.36
C PRO A 43 20.61 -10.03 -4.25
N PRO A 44 20.67 -11.19 -4.95
CA PRO A 44 19.68 -12.24 -4.79
C PRO A 44 19.47 -12.62 -3.32
N GLY A 45 18.21 -12.69 -2.89
CA GLY A 45 17.84 -13.01 -1.50
C GLY A 45 17.97 -11.85 -0.51
N ALA A 46 18.54 -10.71 -0.90
CA ALA A 46 18.62 -9.52 -0.06
C ALA A 46 17.32 -8.71 -0.09
N TRP A 47 17.10 -7.92 0.96
CA TRP A 47 15.96 -7.01 1.10
C TRP A 47 16.38 -5.72 1.79
N ALA A 48 15.59 -4.66 1.58
CA ALA A 48 15.78 -3.38 2.25
C ALA A 48 14.42 -2.79 2.67
N LEU A 49 14.36 -2.23 3.88
CA LEU A 49 13.22 -1.51 4.43
C LEU A 49 13.66 -0.10 4.85
N ASP A 50 13.46 0.88 3.97
CA ASP A 50 13.91 2.25 4.21
C ASP A 50 12.76 3.12 4.71
N SER A 51 13.10 4.08 5.58
CA SER A 51 12.19 5.16 5.97
C SER A 51 12.42 6.37 5.06
N GLU A 52 11.35 6.87 4.45
CA GLU A 52 11.38 8.13 3.73
C GLU A 52 11.42 9.30 4.71
N THR A 53 12.20 10.32 4.39
CA THR A 53 12.42 11.50 5.24
C THR A 53 12.05 12.80 4.52
N ARG A 54 11.77 12.74 3.22
CA ARG A 54 11.42 13.91 2.40
C ARG A 54 9.99 13.79 1.89
N SER A 55 9.16 14.80 2.16
CA SER A 55 7.86 14.94 1.50
C SER A 55 8.04 15.46 0.08
N GLY A 56 7.24 14.98 -0.86
CA GLY A 56 7.33 15.42 -2.25
C GLY A 56 6.50 14.57 -3.21
N ALA A 57 6.81 14.67 -4.50
CA ALA A 57 6.11 13.96 -5.56
C ALA A 57 7.02 13.03 -6.40
N ALA A 58 8.32 12.94 -6.07
CA ALA A 58 9.29 12.25 -6.92
C ALA A 58 9.10 10.72 -6.92
N ASN A 59 8.61 10.15 -5.84
CA ASN A 59 8.35 8.72 -5.71
C ASN A 59 7.11 8.45 -4.82
N ASP A 60 6.72 7.18 -4.72
CA ASP A 60 5.51 6.77 -4.00
C ASP A 60 5.57 7.12 -2.50
N THR A 61 6.70 6.88 -1.83
CA THR A 61 6.84 7.14 -0.38
C THR A 61 6.89 8.61 -0.03
N GLN A 62 7.51 9.45 -0.87
CA GLN A 62 7.44 10.91 -0.72
C GLN A 62 6.00 11.42 -0.82
N ARG A 63 5.21 10.83 -1.74
CA ARG A 63 3.79 11.17 -1.88
C ARG A 63 2.98 10.74 -0.68
N TYR A 64 3.35 9.67 0.02
CA TYR A 64 2.68 9.27 1.26
C TYR A 64 2.94 10.31 2.37
N LEU A 65 4.18 10.76 2.57
CA LEU A 65 4.48 11.82 3.53
C LEU A 65 3.75 13.13 3.17
N ALA A 66 3.79 13.53 1.89
CA ALA A 66 3.07 14.72 1.42
C ALA A 66 1.53 14.58 1.51
N ALA A 67 1.02 13.36 1.70
CA ALA A 67 -0.40 13.09 1.91
C ALA A 67 -0.79 12.99 3.39
N GLY A 68 0.16 13.12 4.32
CA GLY A 68 -0.11 13.12 5.76
C GLY A 68 0.30 11.85 6.51
N ALA A 69 1.01 10.90 5.87
CA ALA A 69 1.54 9.76 6.61
C ALA A 69 2.58 10.23 7.64
N THR A 70 2.48 9.74 8.89
CA THR A 70 3.47 9.95 9.95
C THR A 70 4.79 9.27 9.62
N HIS A 71 4.71 8.06 9.07
CA HIS A 71 5.85 7.32 8.55
C HIS A 71 5.55 6.79 7.17
N ALA A 72 6.51 6.92 6.24
CA ALA A 72 6.44 6.29 4.94
C ALA A 72 7.64 5.36 4.76
N LEU A 73 7.36 4.11 4.43
CA LEU A 73 8.35 3.04 4.34
C LEU A 73 8.36 2.46 2.93
N TRP A 74 9.54 2.08 2.45
CA TRP A 74 9.71 1.35 1.22
C TRP A 74 10.39 0.01 1.48
N LEU A 75 9.65 -1.08 1.26
CA LEU A 75 10.19 -2.44 1.28
C LEU A 75 10.44 -2.93 -0.15
N ARG A 76 11.63 -3.49 -0.37
CA ARG A 76 12.04 -4.06 -1.66
C ARG A 76 12.96 -5.27 -1.50
N GLY A 77 13.09 -6.06 -2.56
CA GLY A 77 13.89 -7.29 -2.59
C GLY A 77 13.11 -8.54 -2.17
N HIS A 78 13.79 -9.45 -1.46
CA HIS A 78 13.25 -10.75 -1.08
C HIS A 78 12.22 -10.64 0.05
N LEU A 79 10.93 -10.66 -0.33
CA LEU A 79 9.83 -10.32 0.55
C LEU A 79 9.65 -11.30 1.71
N GLU A 80 9.77 -12.61 1.48
CA GLU A 80 9.60 -13.61 2.55
C GLU A 80 10.60 -13.40 3.69
N SER A 81 11.87 -13.14 3.35
CA SER A 81 12.91 -12.83 4.35
C SER A 81 12.70 -11.49 5.05
N ALA A 82 12.00 -10.56 4.39
CA ALA A 82 11.72 -9.24 4.94
C ALA A 82 10.47 -9.19 5.85
N LEU A 83 9.58 -10.20 5.77
CA LEU A 83 8.32 -10.22 6.52
C LEU A 83 8.50 -10.05 8.04
N PRO A 84 9.49 -10.69 8.71
CA PRO A 84 9.69 -10.48 10.14
C PRO A 84 9.98 -9.02 10.50
N ALA A 85 10.88 -8.36 9.75
CA ALA A 85 11.23 -6.96 9.98
C ALA A 85 10.06 -6.01 9.68
N LEU A 86 9.31 -6.29 8.60
CA LEU A 86 8.10 -5.52 8.30
C LEU A 86 7.06 -5.65 9.42
N ARG A 87 6.80 -6.87 9.90
CA ARG A 87 5.84 -7.13 10.99
C ARG A 87 6.25 -6.42 12.28
N GLU A 88 7.53 -6.47 12.64
CA GLU A 88 8.04 -5.74 13.80
C GLU A 88 7.77 -4.23 13.68
N ARG A 89 8.01 -3.65 12.50
CA ARG A 89 7.76 -2.22 12.27
C ARG A 89 6.27 -1.88 12.34
N LEU A 90 5.41 -2.71 11.74
CA LEU A 90 3.96 -2.52 11.77
C LEU A 90 3.36 -2.74 13.16
N ALA A 91 3.91 -3.63 13.98
CA ALA A 91 3.45 -3.85 15.36
C ALA A 91 3.61 -2.62 16.26
N ARG A 92 4.54 -1.72 15.91
CA ARG A 92 4.75 -0.43 16.61
C ARG A 92 3.80 0.67 16.12
N SER A 93 2.92 0.38 15.16
CA SER A 93 2.01 1.35 14.55
C SER A 93 0.55 0.85 14.66
N PRO A 94 -0.32 1.53 15.42
CA PRO A 94 -1.72 1.12 15.56
C PRO A 94 -2.52 1.24 14.26
N HIS A 95 -2.08 2.13 13.35
CA HIS A 95 -2.68 2.33 12.05
C HIS A 95 -1.65 2.26 10.93
N TRP A 96 -1.94 1.45 9.92
CA TRP A 96 -1.07 1.33 8.76
C TRP A 96 -1.83 1.05 7.47
N ILE A 97 -1.22 1.44 6.36
CA ILE A 97 -1.70 1.18 5.01
C ILE A 97 -0.54 0.65 4.16
N VAL A 98 -0.72 -0.51 3.54
CA VAL A 98 0.31 -1.15 2.71
C VAL A 98 -0.14 -1.20 1.26
N GLU A 99 0.64 -0.59 0.38
CA GLU A 99 0.46 -0.68 -1.06
C GLU A 99 1.20 -1.92 -1.61
N SER A 100 0.45 -3.00 -1.82
CA SER A 100 0.93 -4.23 -2.44
C SER A 100 -0.22 -5.18 -2.76
N THR A 101 -0.25 -5.71 -3.98
CA THR A 101 -1.24 -6.71 -4.38
C THR A 101 -1.05 -8.04 -3.64
N GLN A 102 0.15 -8.37 -3.16
CA GLN A 102 0.37 -9.67 -2.52
C GLN A 102 0.37 -9.60 -0.98
N ALA A 103 0.45 -8.40 -0.40
CA ALA A 103 0.61 -8.25 1.06
C ALA A 103 -0.54 -8.85 1.89
N ALA A 104 -1.75 -8.93 1.33
CA ALA A 104 -2.90 -9.56 1.96
C ALA A 104 -2.70 -11.05 2.27
N GLN A 105 -1.74 -11.72 1.61
CA GLN A 105 -1.42 -13.13 1.86
C GLN A 105 -0.60 -13.35 3.13
N TRP A 106 0.05 -12.30 3.66
CA TRP A 106 1.04 -12.43 4.74
C TRP A 106 0.80 -11.53 5.94
N LEU A 107 -0.06 -10.51 5.81
CA LEU A 107 -0.32 -9.53 6.86
C LEU A 107 -1.78 -9.60 7.30
N ASP A 108 -1.99 -9.72 8.61
CA ASP A 108 -3.31 -9.58 9.22
C ASP A 108 -3.78 -8.13 9.08
N HIS A 109 -4.91 -7.94 8.40
CA HIS A 109 -5.47 -6.64 8.07
C HIS A 109 -6.97 -6.61 8.32
N ASP A 110 -7.54 -5.42 8.45
CA ASP A 110 -8.95 -5.24 8.76
C ASP A 110 -9.79 -5.31 7.47
N PHE A 111 -9.31 -4.66 6.40
CA PHE A 111 -9.87 -4.80 5.06
C PHE A 111 -8.87 -4.46 3.96
N SER A 112 -9.22 -4.81 2.73
CA SER A 112 -8.39 -4.66 1.56
C SER A 112 -9.15 -4.07 0.38
N ILE A 113 -8.44 -3.28 -0.40
CA ILE A 113 -8.95 -2.56 -1.56
C ILE A 113 -8.24 -3.06 -2.81
N LEU A 114 -8.99 -3.51 -3.81
CA LEU A 114 -8.47 -3.76 -5.15
C LEU A 114 -8.75 -2.55 -6.03
N VAL A 115 -7.67 -1.89 -6.47
CA VAL A 115 -7.77 -0.79 -7.42
C VAL A 115 -7.81 -1.33 -8.84
N VAL A 116 -8.85 -0.96 -9.58
CA VAL A 116 -9.14 -1.40 -10.95
C VAL A 116 -9.25 -0.20 -11.89
N ASP A 117 -8.98 -0.41 -13.17
CA ASP A 117 -9.18 0.57 -14.24
C ASP A 117 -9.74 -0.14 -15.46
N ASP A 118 -10.96 0.20 -15.88
CA ASP A 118 -11.65 -0.44 -17.00
C ASP A 118 -10.90 -0.26 -18.34
N LYS A 119 -9.94 0.68 -18.39
CA LYS A 119 -9.08 0.89 -19.56
C LYS A 119 -7.88 -0.06 -19.61
N ILE A 120 -7.68 -0.89 -18.59
CA ILE A 120 -6.57 -1.83 -18.49
C ILE A 120 -7.13 -3.26 -18.49
N ASP A 121 -7.02 -3.94 -19.62
CA ASP A 121 -7.45 -5.34 -19.76
C ASP A 121 -6.54 -6.34 -19.01
N GLU A 122 -5.32 -5.93 -18.67
CA GLU A 122 -4.36 -6.79 -17.98
C GLU A 122 -4.75 -7.02 -16.51
N MET A 123 -4.91 -8.30 -16.14
CA MET A 123 -5.06 -8.74 -14.76
C MET A 123 -3.88 -9.63 -14.36
N LYS A 124 -3.02 -9.11 -13.48
CA LYS A 124 -1.89 -9.86 -12.92
C LYS A 124 -2.35 -11.10 -12.16
N ALA A 125 -1.55 -12.17 -12.19
CA ALA A 125 -1.84 -13.38 -11.43
C ALA A 125 -2.11 -13.08 -9.95
N SER A 126 -1.24 -12.30 -9.30
CA SER A 126 -1.42 -11.89 -7.90
C SER A 126 -2.70 -11.10 -7.62
N ALA A 127 -3.28 -10.43 -8.61
CA ALA A 127 -4.54 -9.72 -8.46
C ALA A 127 -5.75 -10.67 -8.54
N ARG A 128 -5.63 -11.81 -9.23
CA ARG A 128 -6.70 -12.82 -9.30
C ARG A 128 -6.93 -13.50 -7.96
N ASP A 129 -5.86 -13.69 -7.19
CA ASP A 129 -5.92 -14.30 -5.86
C ASP A 129 -6.19 -13.28 -4.75
N PHE A 130 -6.30 -12.00 -5.09
CA PHE A 130 -6.53 -10.93 -4.12
C PHE A 130 -8.00 -10.87 -3.70
N ARG A 131 -8.26 -11.19 -2.43
CA ARG A 131 -9.61 -11.14 -1.86
C ARG A 131 -9.95 -9.74 -1.35
N ALA A 132 -10.33 -8.86 -2.26
CA ALA A 132 -10.78 -7.51 -1.93
C ALA A 132 -12.13 -7.50 -1.21
N GLN A 133 -12.23 -6.69 -0.15
CA GLN A 133 -13.52 -6.27 0.41
C GLN A 133 -14.10 -5.08 -0.37
N ILE A 134 -13.24 -4.23 -0.93
CA ILE A 134 -13.64 -3.06 -1.72
C ILE A 134 -12.93 -3.12 -3.08
N THR A 135 -13.68 -2.97 -4.16
CA THR A 135 -13.14 -2.78 -5.51
C THR A 135 -13.54 -1.41 -6.02
N LEU A 136 -12.58 -0.60 -6.45
CA LEU A 136 -12.84 0.76 -6.92
C LEU A 136 -11.83 1.25 -7.96
N ASN A 137 -12.24 2.26 -8.73
CA ASN A 137 -11.34 3.02 -9.57
C ASN A 137 -10.64 4.11 -8.75
N ALA A 138 -9.37 4.39 -9.05
CA ALA A 138 -8.61 5.44 -8.33
C ALA A 138 -9.26 6.83 -8.41
N ALA A 139 -10.06 7.09 -9.45
CA ALA A 139 -10.81 8.33 -9.66
C ALA A 139 -12.22 8.33 -9.03
N ASP A 140 -12.64 7.26 -8.33
CA ASP A 140 -13.96 7.19 -7.71
C ASP A 140 -14.16 8.38 -6.74
N PRO A 141 -15.14 9.27 -6.96
CA PRO A 141 -15.36 10.43 -6.10
C PRO A 141 -15.80 10.02 -4.69
N HIS A 142 -16.46 8.88 -4.54
CA HIS A 142 -17.00 8.34 -3.28
C HIS A 142 -16.01 7.43 -2.54
N LEU A 143 -14.73 7.44 -2.91
CA LEU A 143 -13.70 6.59 -2.32
C LEU A 143 -13.69 6.67 -0.78
N ILE A 144 -13.77 7.87 -0.20
CA ILE A 144 -13.75 8.04 1.25
C ILE A 144 -15.02 7.44 1.87
N GLU A 145 -16.19 7.74 1.33
CA GLU A 145 -17.48 7.24 1.80
C GLU A 145 -17.54 5.70 1.78
N ARG A 146 -17.01 5.08 0.73
CA ARG A 146 -16.92 3.60 0.62
C ARG A 146 -16.08 2.97 1.71
N VAL A 147 -14.99 3.62 2.10
CA VAL A 147 -14.14 3.15 3.21
C VAL A 147 -14.79 3.47 4.55
N VAL A 148 -15.64 4.51 4.62
CA VAL A 148 -16.22 4.90 5.89
C VAL A 148 -17.10 3.81 6.53
N GLY A 149 -17.75 2.98 5.71
CA GLY A 149 -18.54 1.84 6.18
C GLY A 149 -17.73 0.71 6.85
N TYR A 150 -16.39 0.81 6.87
CA TYR A 150 -15.49 -0.16 7.49
C TYR A 150 -14.75 0.40 8.72
N TRP A 151 -15.13 1.62 9.16
CA TRP A 151 -14.71 2.16 10.46
C TRP A 151 -15.41 1.50 11.63
#